data_AF-A0A7V8ZCD2-F1
#
_entry.id   AF-A0A7V8ZCD2-F1
#
_cell.length_a   1.000
_cell.length_b   1.000
_cell.length_c   1.000
_cell.angle_alpha   90.00
_cell.angle_beta   90.00
_cell.angle_gamma   90.00
#
_symmetry.space_group_name_H-M   'P 1'
#
loop_
_entity.id
_entity.type
_entity.pdbx_description
1 polymer ?
#
loop_
_entity_poly.entity_id
_entity_poly.type
_entity_poly.pdbx_seq_one_letter_code
_entity_poly.pdbx_strand_id
1 'polypeptide(L)'
;MADLFASFLLRKSVGSMVSARSRCSGCHRTPLVGERLNELDSGRVICELCLAGMPEEDRRVVHVERMHATERQLATAPRPY
;
A
#
# COMPACT_ATOMS: atom_id res chain seq x y z
N MET A 1 14.78 -23.39 -23.42
CA MET A 1 15.20 -23.22 -22.01
C MET A 1 15.20 -21.76 -21.54
N ALA A 2 15.56 -20.77 -22.36
CA ALA A 2 15.57 -19.36 -21.96
C ALA A 2 14.19 -18.79 -21.52
N ASP A 3 13.11 -19.26 -22.13
CA ASP A 3 11.74 -18.77 -21.90
C ASP A 3 11.21 -19.09 -20.49
N LEU A 4 11.56 -20.27 -19.96
CA LEU A 4 11.19 -20.69 -18.61
C LEU A 4 11.87 -19.81 -17.54
N PHE A 5 13.14 -19.46 -17.75
CA PHE A 5 13.89 -18.59 -16.84
C PHE A 5 13.32 -17.17 -16.81
N ALA A 6 13.00 -16.62 -17.99
CA ALA A 6 12.34 -15.31 -18.10
C ALA A 6 10.99 -15.29 -17.37
N SER A 7 10.18 -16.34 -17.54
CA SER A 7 8.88 -16.46 -16.87
C SER A 7 8.98 -16.55 -15.34
N PHE A 8 10.01 -17.23 -14.83
CA PHE A 8 10.26 -17.34 -13.39
C PHE A 8 10.66 -16.00 -12.77
N LEU A 9 11.59 -15.27 -13.42
CA LEU A 9 12.02 -13.95 -12.97
C LEU A 9 10.85 -12.95 -13.00
N LEU A 10 10.03 -12.95 -14.05
CA LEU A 10 8.86 -12.10 -14.16
C LEU A 10 7.85 -12.35 -13.04
N ARG A 11 7.52 -13.61 -12.74
CA ARG A 11 6.60 -13.96 -11.65
C ARG A 11 7.12 -13.53 -10.29
N LYS A 12 8.42 -13.72 -10.04
CA LYS A 12 9.06 -13.31 -8.79
C LYS A 12 9.00 -11.79 -8.61
N SER A 13 9.33 -11.03 -9.65
CA SER A 13 9.28 -9.56 -9.62
C SER A 13 7.86 -9.03 -9.44
N VAL A 14 6.88 -9.60 -10.16
CA VAL A 14 5.46 -9.23 -10.02
C VAL A 14 4.93 -9.58 -8.63
N GLY A 15 5.26 -10.77 -8.10
CA GLY A 15 4.89 -11.17 -6.74
C GLY A 15 5.49 -10.24 -5.68
N SER A 16 6.75 -9.85 -5.85
CA SER A 16 7.42 -8.88 -4.97
C SER A 16 6.74 -7.51 -5.00
N MET A 17 6.32 -7.02 -6.16
CA MET A 17 5.60 -5.74 -6.28
C MET A 17 4.21 -5.79 -5.65
N VAL A 18 3.50 -6.92 -5.78
CA VAL A 18 2.18 -7.11 -5.15
C VAL A 18 2.33 -7.22 -3.63
N SER A 19 3.37 -7.91 -3.15
CA SER A 19 3.66 -8.03 -1.72
C SER A 19 4.18 -6.73 -1.11
N ALA A 20 4.83 -5.86 -1.88
CA ALA A 20 5.29 -4.54 -1.44
C ALA A 20 4.15 -3.50 -1.38
N ARG A 21 2.97 -3.80 -1.93
CA ARG A 21 1.80 -2.93 -1.76
C ARG A 21 1.24 -3.14 -0.37
N SER A 22 1.63 -2.26 0.53
CA SER A 22 1.09 -2.18 1.88
C SER A 22 -0.43 -1.91 1.81
N ARG A 23 -1.22 -2.81 2.40
CA ARG A 23 -2.69 -2.76 2.44
C ARG A 23 -3.15 -2.40 3.84
N CYS A 24 -4.23 -1.63 3.92
CA CYS A 24 -4.84 -1.34 5.22
C CYS A 24 -5.42 -2.61 5.84
N SER A 25 -5.06 -2.92 7.08
CA SER A 25 -5.58 -4.07 7.82
C SER A 25 -7.03 -3.88 8.31
N GLY A 26 -7.56 -2.65 8.27
CA GLY A 26 -8.94 -2.33 8.66
C GLY A 26 -9.93 -2.43 7.50
N CYS A 27 -9.67 -1.71 6.40
CA CYS A 27 -10.58 -1.66 5.24
C CYS A 27 -10.07 -2.43 4.02
N HIS A 28 -8.90 -3.06 4.10
CA HIS A 28 -8.31 -3.90 3.04
C HIS A 28 -8.00 -3.21 1.70
N ARG A 29 -8.23 -1.89 1.61
CA ARG A 29 -7.84 -1.09 0.44
C ARG A 29 -6.33 -0.97 0.34
N THR A 30 -5.85 -0.78 -0.89
CA THR A 30 -4.51 -0.27 -1.14
C THR A 30 -4.56 1.25 -1.04
N PRO A 31 -3.84 1.87 -0.08
CA PRO A 31 -3.83 3.32 0.05
C PRO A 31 -3.28 3.99 -1.20
N LEU A 32 -3.83 5.15 -1.53
CA LEU A 32 -3.46 5.94 -2.70
C LEU A 32 -2.15 6.69 -2.47
N VAL A 33 -1.50 7.07 -3.57
CA VAL A 33 -0.35 7.99 -3.52
C VAL A 33 -0.72 9.25 -2.75
N GLY A 34 0.16 9.67 -1.85
CA GLY A 34 -0.02 10.85 -1.01
C GLY A 34 -0.72 10.56 0.32
N GLU A 35 -1.45 9.46 0.44
CA GLU A 35 -2.03 8.99 1.71
C GLU A 35 -0.94 8.43 2.64
N ARG A 36 -1.30 8.26 3.92
CA ARG A 36 -0.39 7.71 4.94
C ARG A 36 -0.90 6.39 5.49
N LEU A 37 0.04 5.49 5.73
CA LEU A 37 -0.14 4.26 6.48
C LEU A 37 0.51 4.40 7.84
N ASN A 38 -0.22 3.95 8.86
CA ASN A 38 0.19 4.02 10.25
C ASN A 38 0.36 2.59 10.76
N GLU A 39 1.54 2.27 11.24
CA GLU A 39 1.78 1.05 12.00
C GLU A 39 1.44 1.30 13.46
N LEU A 40 0.58 0.46 14.01
CA LEU A 40 0.25 0.46 15.44
C LEU A 40 1.26 -0.39 16.21
N ASP A 41 1.35 -0.18 17.52
CA ASP A 41 2.13 -1.04 18.42
C ASP A 41 1.77 -2.54 18.34
N SER A 42 0.53 -2.86 17.99
CA SER A 42 0.06 -4.21 17.66
C SER A 42 0.66 -4.82 16.37
N GLY A 43 1.46 -4.07 15.60
CA GLY A 43 1.98 -4.46 14.29
C GLY A 43 0.96 -4.34 13.15
N ARG A 44 -0.26 -3.87 13.43
CA ARG A 44 -1.26 -3.62 12.39
C ARG A 44 -0.93 -2.36 11.61
N VAL A 45 -0.94 -2.47 10.29
CA VAL A 45 -0.79 -1.33 9.38
C VAL A 45 -2.17 -0.85 8.91
N ILE A 46 -2.54 0.40 9.17
CA ILE A 46 -3.86 0.98 8.85
C ILE A 46 -3.75 2.35 8.18
N CYS A 47 -4.68 2.65 7.27
CA CYS A 47 -4.77 3.96 6.62
C CYS A 47 -5.27 5.05 7.58
N GLU A 48 -4.99 6.33 7.28
CA GLU A 48 -5.46 7.47 8.10
C GLU A 48 -6.98 7.48 8.34
N LEU A 49 -7.78 7.01 7.38
CA LEU A 49 -9.24 6.93 7.55
C LEU A 49 -9.65 5.92 8.64
N CYS A 50 -9.00 4.76 8.67
CA CYS A 50 -9.23 3.76 9.71
C CYS A 50 -8.72 4.25 11.06
N LEU A 51 -7.56 4.91 11.09
CA LEU A 51 -7.01 5.49 12.32
C LEU A 51 -7.95 6.54 12.91
N ALA A 52 -8.49 7.44 12.08
CA ALA A 52 -9.43 8.47 12.49
C ALA A 52 -10.75 7.92 13.05
N GLY A 53 -11.16 6.71 12.63
CA GLY A 53 -12.34 6.01 13.14
C GLY A 53 -12.11 5.22 14.43
N MET A 54 -10.86 5.08 14.90
CA MET A 54 -10.55 4.35 16.13
C MET A 54 -10.63 5.26 17.36
N PRO A 55 -10.97 4.73 18.56
CA PRO A 55 -10.84 5.43 19.84
C PRO A 55 -9.41 5.95 20.05
N GLU A 56 -9.24 7.11 20.70
CA GLU A 56 -7.90 7.71 20.89
C GLU A 56 -6.95 6.84 21.71
N GLU A 57 -7.47 6.13 22.70
CA GLU A 57 -6.72 5.16 23.52
C GLU A 57 -6.04 4.04 22.70
N ASP A 58 -6.63 3.69 21.56
CA ASP A 58 -6.14 2.64 20.66
C ASP A 58 -5.20 3.19 19.56
N ARG A 59 -5.02 4.51 19.45
CA ARG A 59 -4.19 5.16 18.40
C ARG A 59 -2.71 5.18 18.75
N ARG A 60 -2.16 4.04 19.15
CA ARG A 60 -0.74 3.89 19.46
C ARG A 60 0.09 3.68 18.21
N VAL A 61 0.32 4.77 17.47
CA VAL A 61 1.10 4.76 16.24
C VAL A 61 2.59 4.72 16.56
N VAL A 62 3.29 3.71 16.06
CA VAL A 62 4.74 3.52 16.22
C VAL A 62 5.53 3.91 14.99
N HIS A 63 4.91 3.85 13.80
CA HIS A 63 5.52 4.26 12.55
C HIS A 63 4.49 4.85 11.59
N VAL A 64 4.93 5.80 10.76
CA VAL A 64 4.09 6.39 9.71
C VAL A 64 4.86 6.42 8.40
N GLU A 65 4.31 5.73 7.40
CA GLU A 65 4.82 5.70 6.03
C GLU A 65 3.90 6.53 5.12
N ARG A 66 4.49 7.34 4.24
CA ARG A 66 3.73 8.02 3.20
C ARG A 66 3.77 7.21 1.90
N MET A 67 2.63 7.03 1.28
CA MET A 67 2.57 6.31 0.01
C MET A 67 3.15 7.17 -1.11
N HIS A 68 4.25 6.69 -1.67
CA HIS A 68 4.89 7.31 -2.83
C HIS A 68 4.33 6.75 -4.13
N ALA A 69 4.30 7.59 -5.17
CA ALA A 69 4.06 7.11 -6.51
C ALA A 69 5.21 6.15 -6.88
N THR A 70 4.86 4.94 -7.31
CA THR A 70 5.78 4.16 -8.11
C THR A 70 6.02 4.92 -9.42
N GLU A 71 7.20 4.78 -10.03
CA GLU A 71 7.57 5.36 -11.33
C GLU A 71 6.59 5.05 -12.48
N ARG A 72 5.68 4.08 -12.29
CA ARG A 72 4.61 3.75 -13.22
C ARG A 72 3.54 4.86 -13.26
N GLN A 73 3.43 5.54 -14.40
CA GLN A 73 2.32 6.45 -14.70
C GLN A 73 0.97 5.70 -14.59
N LEU A 74 0.08 6.22 -13.76
CA LEU A 74 -1.32 5.79 -13.71
C LEU A 74 -2.08 6.52 -14.82
N ALA A 75 -2.91 5.78 -15.56
CA ALA A 75 -3.83 6.40 -16.52
C ALA A 75 -4.81 7.31 -15.76
N THR A 76 -4.67 8.62 -15.91
CA THR A 76 -5.60 9.60 -15.33
C THR A 76 -6.71 9.87 -16.33
N ALA A 77 -7.97 9.69 -15.93
CA ALA A 77 -9.08 10.21 -16.71
C ALA A 77 -9.00 11.75 -16.75
N PRO A 78 -9.31 12.39 -17.89
CA PRO A 78 -9.39 13.84 -17.96
C PRO A 78 -10.43 14.37 -16.97
N ARG A 79 -10.17 15.52 -16.32
CA ARG A 79 -11.16 16.17 -15.45
C ARG A 79 -12.34 16.62 -16.32
N PRO A 80 -13.58 16.19 -16.03
CA PRO A 80 -14.74 16.78 -16.69
C PRO A 80 -14.90 18.23 -16.21
N TYR A 81 -15.00 19.15 -17.17
CA TYR A 81 -15.36 20.56 -16.97
C TYR A 81 -16.83 20.78 -17.35
#